data_AF-D4YUK3-F1
#
_entry.id   AF-D4YUK3-F1
#
_cell.length_a   1.000
_cell.length_b   1.000
_cell.length_c   1.000
_cell.angle_alpha   90.00
_cell.angle_beta   90.00
_cell.angle_gamma   90.00
#
_symmetry.space_group_name_H-M   'P 1'
#
loop_
_entity.id
_entity.type
_entity.pdbx_description
1 polymer ?
#
loop_
_entity_poly.entity_id
_entity_poly.type
_entity_poly.pdbx_seq_one_letter_code
_entity_poly.pdbx_strand_id
1 'polypeptide(L)'
;MLDKHGARRVILAGVVMMLVQLALFTIFAKSMNNLFISLVYIIYMASMGMILGDVMTYALSRVGQPKTTQGNAILSTVQQFAGADGT
;
A
#
# COMPACT_ATOMS: atom_id res chain seq x y z
N MET A 1 -9.15 -6.43 17.18
CA MET A 1 -9.43 -7.71 16.46
C MET A 1 -8.46 -7.96 15.29
N LEU A 2 -7.15 -7.68 15.45
CA LEU A 2 -6.13 -7.97 14.42
C LEU A 2 -4.94 -8.82 14.93
N ASP A 3 -4.91 -9.21 16.20
CA ASP A 3 -3.77 -9.95 16.79
C ASP A 3 -3.57 -11.39 16.27
N LYS A 4 -4.43 -11.89 15.38
CA LYS A 4 -4.36 -13.29 14.89
C LYS A 4 -4.25 -13.46 13.38
N HIS A 5 -4.51 -12.42 12.60
CA HIS A 5 -4.34 -12.44 11.15
C HIS A 5 -3.06 -11.69 10.81
N GLY A 6 -1.92 -12.28 11.17
CA GLY A 6 -0.62 -11.61 11.14
C GLY A 6 -0.41 -10.77 9.88
N ALA A 7 0.15 -9.56 10.05
CA ALA A 7 0.34 -8.50 9.04
C ALA A 7 0.64 -9.00 7.61
N ARG A 8 1.37 -10.12 7.50
CA ARG A 8 1.63 -10.83 6.24
C ARG A 8 0.38 -11.19 5.42
N ARG A 9 -0.73 -11.60 6.03
CA ARG A 9 -1.98 -11.95 5.32
C ARG A 9 -2.66 -10.72 4.73
N VAL A 10 -2.65 -9.60 5.46
CA VAL A 10 -3.27 -8.35 5.02
C VAL A 10 -2.44 -7.71 3.91
N ILE A 11 -1.10 -7.73 4.02
CA ILE A 11 -0.19 -7.32 2.94
C ILE A 11 -0.43 -8.17 1.67
N LEU A 12 -0.50 -9.50 1.79
CA LEU A 12 -0.79 -10.38 0.66
C LEU A 12 -2.15 -10.08 0.03
N ALA A 13 -3.19 -9.84 0.83
CA ALA A 13 -4.51 -9.47 0.33
C ALA A 13 -4.48 -8.14 -0.44
N GLY A 14 -3.79 -7.13 0.09
CA GLY A 14 -3.61 -5.84 -0.58
C GLY A 14 -2.86 -5.96 -1.91
N VAL A 15 -1.79 -6.77 -1.96
CA VAL A 15 -1.03 -7.02 -3.20
C VAL A 15 -1.89 -7.73 -4.25
N VAL A 16 -2.67 -8.73 -3.85
CA VAL A 16 -3.60 -9.42 -4.77
C VAL A 16 -4.67 -8.45 -5.29
N MET A 17 -5.25 -7.62 -4.43
CA MET A 17 -6.21 -6.59 -4.86
C MET A 17 -5.59 -5.61 -5.87
N MET A 18 -4.36 -5.16 -5.62
CA MET A 18 -3.64 -4.25 -6.51
C MET A 18 -3.34 -4.87 -7.88
N LEU A 19 -2.96 -6.16 -7.92
CA LEU A 19 -2.77 -6.89 -9.19
C LEU A 19 -4.08 -7.05 -9.97
N VAL A 20 -5.17 -7.39 -9.27
CA VAL A 20 -6.50 -7.51 -9.89
C VAL A 20 -6.95 -6.17 -10.47
N GLN A 21 -6.79 -5.09 -9.71
CA GLN A 21 -7.08 -3.73 -10.16
C GLN A 21 -6.26 -3.35 -11.41
N LEU A 22 -4.96 -3.63 -11.41
CA LEU A 22 -4.08 -3.33 -12.56
C LEU A 22 -4.48 -4.13 -13.80
N ALA A 23 -4.85 -5.41 -13.64
CA ALA A 23 -5.35 -6.24 -14.72
C ALA A 23 -6.67 -5.70 -15.29
N LEU A 24 -7.64 -5.34 -14.42
CA LEU A 24 -8.89 -4.72 -14.85
C LEU A 24 -8.62 -3.40 -15.58
N PHE A 25 -7.73 -2.55 -15.04
CA PHE A 25 -7.37 -1.30 -15.70
C PHE A 25 -6.78 -1.56 -17.10
N THR A 26 -5.84 -2.50 -17.24
CA THR A 26 -5.19 -2.80 -18.52
C THR A 26 -6.17 -3.33 -19.57
N ILE A 27 -7.12 -4.19 -19.18
CA ILE A 27 -8.11 -4.78 -20.09
C ILE A 27 -9.15 -3.73 -20.52
N PHE A 28 -9.63 -2.91 -19.58
CA PHE A 28 -10.70 -1.93 -19.81
C PHE A 28 -10.20 -0.52 -20.14
N ALA A 29 -8.87 -0.30 -20.21
CA ALA A 29 -8.25 0.99 -20.52
C ALA A 29 -8.69 1.58 -21.87
N LYS A 30 -9.10 0.75 -22.84
CA LYS A 30 -9.58 1.23 -24.14
C LYS A 30 -11.02 1.75 -24.12
N SER A 31 -11.82 1.41 -23.11
CA SER A 31 -13.26 1.72 -23.05
C SER A 31 -13.60 2.54 -21.79
N MET A 32 -12.73 3.51 -21.46
CA MET A 32 -12.79 4.21 -20.19
C MET A 32 -13.89 5.27 -20.14
N ASN A 33 -14.74 5.15 -19.13
CA ASN A 33 -15.65 6.20 -18.66
C ASN A 33 -15.09 6.77 -17.34
N ASN A 34 -15.33 8.06 -17.04
CA ASN A 34 -14.85 8.73 -15.82
C ASN A 34 -15.22 7.98 -14.53
N LEU A 35 -16.41 7.38 -14.49
CA LEU A 35 -16.85 6.56 -13.34
C LEU A 35 -15.97 5.33 -13.12
N PHE A 36 -15.51 4.69 -14.20
CA PHE A 36 -14.64 3.51 -14.11
C PHE A 36 -13.27 3.88 -13.56
N ILE A 37 -12.70 5.00 -14.02
CA ILE A 37 -11.43 5.54 -13.49
C ILE A 37 -11.54 5.80 -11.99
N SER A 38 -12.63 6.44 -11.55
CA SER A 38 -12.85 6.75 -10.14
C SER A 38 -12.92 5.50 -9.27
N LEU A 39 -13.65 4.47 -9.71
CA LEU A 39 -13.72 3.19 -8.98
C LEU A 39 -12.36 2.50 -8.88
N VAL A 40 -11.60 2.46 -9.97
CA VAL A 40 -10.23 1.92 -9.98
C VAL A 40 -9.34 2.68 -8.99
N TYR A 41 -9.47 4.01 -8.93
CA TYR A 41 -8.69 4.84 -8.03
C TYR A 41 -9.04 4.62 -6.55
N ILE A 42 -10.32 4.41 -6.23
CA ILE A 42 -10.75 4.07 -4.86
C ILE A 42 -10.16 2.72 -4.44
N ILE A 43 -10.21 1.71 -5.32
CA ILE A 43 -9.63 0.39 -5.08
C ILE A 43 -8.10 0.49 -4.89
N TYR A 44 -7.45 1.32 -5.69
CA TYR A 44 -6.02 1.61 -5.57
C TYR A 44 -5.68 2.18 -4.19
N MET A 45 -6.37 3.24 -3.78
CA MET A 45 -6.17 3.88 -2.48
C MET A 45 -6.43 2.92 -1.31
N ALA A 46 -7.47 2.09 -1.41
CA ALA A 46 -7.76 1.08 -0.40
C ALA A 46 -6.64 0.02 -0.30
N SER A 47 -6.16 -0.48 -1.44
CA SER A 47 -5.07 -1.46 -1.49
C SER A 47 -3.77 -0.88 -0.93
N MET A 48 -3.46 0.37 -1.29
CA MET A 48 -2.27 1.07 -0.82
C MET A 48 -2.30 1.32 0.69
N GLY A 49 -3.47 1.68 1.24
CA GLY A 49 -3.66 1.87 2.68
C GLY A 49 -3.40 0.59 3.50
N MET A 50 -3.86 -0.55 3.00
CA MET A 50 -3.58 -1.86 3.62
C MET A 50 -2.08 -2.17 3.60
N ILE A 51 -1.43 -2.04 2.44
CA ILE A 51 -0.01 -2.38 2.30
C ILE A 51 0.87 -1.43 3.13
N LEU A 52 0.74 -0.12 2.96
CA LEU A 52 1.62 0.85 3.62
C LEU A 52 1.43 0.85 5.14
N GLY A 53 0.20 0.77 5.63
CA GLY A 53 -0.10 0.73 7.06
C GLY A 53 0.53 -0.48 7.75
N ASP A 54 0.37 -1.66 7.16
CA ASP A 54 0.93 -2.90 7.71
C ASP A 54 2.45 -2.96 7.58
N VAL A 55 3.02 -2.50 6.46
CA VAL A 55 4.47 -2.48 6.25
C VAL A 55 5.15 -1.54 7.23
N MET A 56 4.63 -0.33 7.45
CA MET A 56 5.20 0.62 8.42
C MET A 56 5.13 0.06 9.85
N THR A 57 3.96 -0.47 10.23
CA THR A 57 3.77 -1.06 11.56
C THR A 57 4.69 -2.26 11.77
N TYR A 58 4.82 -3.12 10.76
CA TYR A 58 5.72 -4.27 10.79
C TYR A 58 7.19 -3.87 10.86
N ALA A 59 7.63 -2.90 10.05
CA ALA A 59 9.01 -2.41 10.05
C ALA A 59 9.41 -1.82 11.41
N LEU A 60 8.55 -1.00 12.02
CA LEU A 60 8.79 -0.42 13.35
C LEU A 60 8.77 -1.48 14.46
N SER A 61 7.88 -2.48 14.37
CA SER A 61 7.81 -3.57 15.34
C SER A 61 9.09 -4.42 15.38
N ARG A 62 9.82 -4.52 14.25
CA ARG A 62 11.10 -5.23 14.16
C ARG A 62 12.28 -4.46 14.76
N VAL A 63 12.17 -3.14 14.86
CA VAL A 63 13.25 -2.23 15.29
C VAL A 63 13.21 -1.93 16.80
N GLY A 64 12.03 -2.02 17.43
CA GLY A 64 11.86 -1.90 18.89
C GLY A 64 11.86 -0.45 19.43
N GLN A 65 11.27 -0.25 20.62
CA GLN A 65 10.95 1.07 21.20
C GLN A 65 12.07 2.12 21.27
N PRO A 66 13.37 1.80 21.48
CA PRO A 66 14.40 2.84 21.48
C PRO A 66 14.79 3.33 20.08
N LYS A 67 14.42 2.60 19.01
CA LYS A 67 14.81 2.91 17.63
C LYS A 67 13.64 3.21 16.70
N THR A 68 12.39 3.18 17.19
CA THR A 68 11.19 3.53 16.41
C THR A 68 11.24 4.93 15.83
N THR A 69 11.78 5.91 16.56
CA THR A 69 11.95 7.29 16.06
C THR A 69 12.89 7.35 14.85
N GLN A 70 14.02 6.64 14.90
CA GLN A 70 14.94 6.55 13.76
C GLN A 70 14.32 5.75 12.60
N GLY A 71 13.62 4.66 12.92
CA GLY A 71 12.90 3.86 11.93
C GLY A 71 11.86 4.69 11.17
N ASN A 72 11.11 5.53 11.87
CA ASN A 72 10.16 6.46 11.25
C ASN A 72 10.85 7.46 10.33
N ALA A 73 11.97 8.06 10.76
CA ALA A 73 12.71 8.99 9.91
C ALA A 73 13.16 8.32 8.60
N ILE A 74 13.70 7.10 8.66
CA ILE A 74 14.10 6.33 7.47
C ILE A 74 12.90 6.02 6.58
N LEU A 75 11.77 5.56 7.16
CA LEU A 75 10.55 5.26 6.40
C LEU A 75 10.03 6.51 5.67
N SER A 76 10.03 7.67 6.34
CA SER A 76 9.65 8.94 5.73
C SER A 76 10.61 9.36 4.62
N THR A 77 11.92 9.15 4.76
CA THR A 77 12.88 9.40 3.68
C THR A 77 12.66 8.49 2.47
N VAL A 78 12.40 7.20 2.70
CA VAL A 78 12.07 6.23 1.63
C VAL A 78 10.78 6.64 0.92
N GLN A 79 9.75 7.07 1.66
CA GLN A 79 8.51 7.58 1.08
C GLN A 79 8.74 8.86 0.25
N GLN A 80 9.57 9.79 0.72
CA GLN A 80 9.92 10.99 -0.05
C GLN A 80 10.70 10.65 -1.32
N PHE A 81 11.64 9.71 -1.24
CA PHE A 81 12.38 9.23 -2.41
C PHE A 81 11.46 8.56 -3.44
N ALA A 82 10.59 7.65 -2.99
CA ALA A 82 9.61 7.00 -3.86
C ALA A 82 8.60 8.00 -4.45
N GLY A 83 8.23 9.03 -3.68
CA GLY A 83 7.39 10.13 -4.15
C GLY A 83 8.08 10.98 -5.23
N ALA A 84 9.40 11.19 -5.11
CA ALA A 84 10.18 11.92 -6.09
C ALA A 84 10.47 11.11 -7.37
N ASP A 85 10.61 9.79 -7.27
CA ASP A 85 10.75 8.89 -8.42
C ASP A 85 9.44 8.73 -9.22
N GLY A 86 8.30 8.91 -8.55
CA GLY A 86 6.96 8.82 -9.15
C GLY A 86 6.44 10.09 -9.82
N THR A 87 7.17 11.22 -9.75
CA THR A 87 6.84 12.50 -10.41
C THR A 87 7.62 12.71 -11.69
#